data_AF-A0A919CFD0-F1
#
_entry.id   AF-A0A919CFD0-F1
#
_cell.length_a   1.000
_cell.length_b   1.000
_cell.length_c   1.000
_cell.angle_alpha   90.00
_cell.angle_beta   90.00
_cell.angle_gamma   90.00
#
_symmetry.space_group_name_H-M   'P 1'
#
loop_
_entity.id
_entity.type
_entity.pdbx_description
1 polymer ?
#
loop_
_entity_poly.entity_id
_entity_poly.type
_entity_poly.pdbx_seq_one_letter_code
_entity_poly.pdbx_strand_id
1 'polypeptide(L)'
;MTMKRIGFLSFGHWTPSPRSQVRSASDTLLQSIDLAVAAEELGADGAYFRVRHFARQLASPFPLLTEDTGVPFHQLQAEQIQDFREAWSAAGHRHQPRVSVSRSIFPLVSTFDRQLFGREKASTDQVGHLEEGPARFGKTYAGEPDELVEKLAGDEAVATADTLLITVPNQLGVDYNAHIIENLLRHVAPGLGRR
;
A
#
# COMPACT_ATOMS: atom_id res chain seq x y z
N MET A 1 8.37 -12.45 16.79
CA MET A 1 8.08 -11.65 15.57
C MET A 1 7.58 -10.29 16.00
N THR A 2 8.07 -9.21 15.38
CA THR A 2 7.63 -7.84 15.68
C THR A 2 6.20 -7.66 15.20
N MET A 3 5.30 -7.16 16.06
CA MET A 3 3.88 -6.96 15.70
C MET A 3 3.74 -5.93 14.57
N LYS A 4 2.95 -6.26 13.54
CA LYS A 4 2.69 -5.38 12.39
C LYS A 4 1.49 -4.46 12.61
N ARG A 5 1.62 -3.20 12.18
CA ARG A 5 0.49 -2.27 12.01
C ARG A 5 -0.02 -2.31 10.58
N ILE A 6 -1.33 -2.20 10.40
CA ILE A 6 -1.98 -2.22 9.09
C ILE A 6 -2.87 -0.99 8.93
N GLY A 7 -2.62 -0.19 7.90
CA GLY A 7 -3.43 0.96 7.52
C GLY A 7 -3.73 0.98 6.02
N PHE A 8 -4.45 2.00 5.55
CA PHE A 8 -4.69 2.20 4.11
C PHE A 8 -4.01 3.47 3.59
N LEU A 9 -3.71 3.49 2.28
CA LEU A 9 -3.15 4.61 1.55
C LEU A 9 -4.05 4.97 0.35
N SER A 10 -4.59 6.18 0.34
CA SER A 10 -5.32 6.74 -0.80
C SER A 10 -4.51 7.83 -1.50
N PHE A 11 -4.60 7.87 -2.83
CA PHE A 11 -3.98 8.90 -3.67
C PHE A 11 -4.88 10.11 -3.93
N GLY A 12 -6.13 10.06 -3.48
CA GLY A 12 -7.10 11.16 -3.66
C GLY A 12 -7.50 11.41 -5.12
N HIS A 13 -7.34 10.42 -6.01
CA HIS A 13 -7.62 10.57 -7.43
C HIS A 13 -9.11 10.77 -7.71
N TRP A 14 -9.46 11.70 -8.59
CA TRP A 14 -10.85 11.93 -9.00
C TRP A 14 -10.93 12.17 -10.50
N THR A 15 -12.08 11.88 -11.10
CA THR A 15 -12.30 12.05 -12.54
C THR A 15 -13.80 12.23 -12.82
N PRO A 16 -14.20 13.12 -13.75
CA PRO A 16 -15.62 13.32 -14.07
C PRO A 16 -16.28 12.13 -14.78
N SER A 17 -15.54 11.04 -15.03
CA SER A 17 -16.06 9.83 -15.66
C SER A 17 -17.29 9.26 -14.93
N PRO A 18 -18.34 8.84 -15.66
CA PRO A 18 -19.51 8.21 -15.05
C PRO A 18 -19.20 6.86 -14.38
N ARG A 19 -18.05 6.24 -14.69
CA ARG A 19 -17.60 5.00 -14.05
C ARG A 19 -16.90 5.20 -12.70
N SER A 20 -16.59 6.45 -12.33
CA SER A 20 -16.00 6.79 -11.03
C SER A 20 -17.08 7.14 -10.02
N GLN A 21 -16.92 6.69 -8.78
CA GLN A 21 -17.73 7.17 -7.64
C GLN A 21 -17.16 8.45 -7.01
N VAL A 22 -15.93 8.83 -7.39
CA VAL A 22 -15.26 10.06 -6.97
C VAL A 22 -15.12 10.96 -8.20
N ARG A 23 -16.10 11.83 -8.42
CA ARG A 23 -16.25 12.59 -9.68
C ARG A 23 -15.77 14.01 -9.61
N SER A 24 -15.60 14.55 -8.41
CA SER A 24 -15.16 15.91 -8.16
C SER A 24 -14.06 15.99 -7.10
N ALA A 25 -13.41 17.14 -7.03
CA ALA A 25 -12.50 17.47 -5.95
C ALA A 25 -13.19 17.51 -4.57
N SER A 26 -14.49 17.83 -4.52
CA SER A 26 -15.28 17.77 -3.30
C SER A 26 -15.54 16.33 -2.87
N ASP A 27 -15.85 15.45 -3.84
CA ASP A 27 -16.14 14.04 -3.57
C ASP A 27 -14.93 13.35 -2.96
N THR A 28 -13.73 13.59 -3.53
CA THR A 28 -12.50 12.98 -3.02
C THR A 28 -12.19 13.43 -1.59
N LEU A 29 -12.44 14.71 -1.27
CA LEU A 29 -12.23 15.24 0.08
C LEU A 29 -13.17 14.60 1.10
N LEU A 30 -14.47 14.60 0.81
CA LEU A 30 -15.48 14.09 1.75
C LEU A 30 -15.36 12.58 1.92
N GLN A 31 -15.26 11.82 0.82
CA GLN A 31 -15.13 10.37 0.89
C GLN A 31 -13.81 9.91 1.54
N SER A 32 -12.76 10.74 1.48
CA SER A 32 -11.52 10.47 2.22
C SER A 32 -11.76 10.50 3.73
N ILE A 33 -12.56 11.44 4.22
CA ILE A 33 -12.92 11.53 5.64
C ILE A 33 -13.78 10.34 6.02
N ASP A 34 -14.81 10.03 5.24
CA ASP A 34 -15.72 8.92 5.51
C ASP A 34 -14.98 7.57 5.55
N LEU A 35 -14.05 7.34 4.60
CA LEU A 35 -13.23 6.14 4.59
C LEU A 35 -12.28 6.06 5.78
N ALA A 36 -11.75 7.18 6.26
CA ALA A 36 -10.90 7.20 7.46
C ALA A 36 -11.69 6.78 8.71
N VAL A 37 -12.93 7.28 8.86
CA VAL A 37 -13.83 6.89 9.96
C VAL A 37 -14.17 5.40 9.86
N ALA A 38 -14.59 4.93 8.68
CA ALA A 38 -14.91 3.51 8.48
C ALA A 38 -13.71 2.59 8.76
N ALA A 39 -12.50 2.98 8.32
CA ALA A 39 -11.30 2.21 8.60
C ALA A 39 -10.97 2.14 10.10
N GLU A 40 -11.18 3.24 10.85
CA GLU A 40 -11.02 3.25 12.31
C GLU A 40 -12.03 2.32 13.00
N GLU A 41 -13.31 2.36 12.59
CA GLU A 41 -14.36 1.48 13.11
C GLU A 41 -14.07 -0.02 12.85
N LEU A 42 -13.46 -0.32 11.70
CA LEU A 42 -12.98 -1.67 11.36
C LEU A 42 -11.69 -2.06 12.10
N GLY A 43 -11.09 -1.12 12.85
CA GLY A 43 -9.91 -1.32 13.66
C GLY A 43 -8.59 -1.20 12.90
N ALA A 44 -8.52 -0.53 11.75
CA ALA A 44 -7.26 -0.21 11.07
C ALA A 44 -6.35 0.67 11.95
N ASP A 45 -5.04 0.52 11.84
CA ASP A 45 -4.05 1.24 12.65
C ASP A 45 -3.80 2.68 12.18
N GLY A 46 -4.33 3.07 11.00
CA GLY A 46 -4.23 4.43 10.49
C GLY A 46 -4.76 4.62 9.07
N ALA A 47 -5.16 5.86 8.78
CA ALA A 47 -5.58 6.34 7.47
C ALA A 47 -4.53 7.30 6.89
N TYR A 48 -4.07 7.05 5.67
CA TYR A 48 -3.00 7.82 5.03
C TYR A 48 -3.45 8.36 3.66
N PHE A 49 -3.25 9.65 3.44
CA PHE A 49 -3.56 10.33 2.18
C PHE A 49 -2.29 10.91 1.57
N ARG A 50 -2.07 10.64 0.28
CA ARG A 50 -0.85 11.02 -0.42
C ARG A 50 -1.19 11.60 -1.79
N VAL A 51 -1.14 12.91 -1.89
CA VAL A 51 -1.31 13.63 -3.16
C VAL A 51 0.08 13.93 -3.73
N ARG A 52 0.38 13.47 -4.94
CA ARG A 52 1.59 13.89 -5.65
C ARG A 52 1.22 15.02 -6.61
N HIS A 53 1.58 16.26 -6.29
CA HIS A 53 1.76 17.31 -7.31
C HIS A 53 2.72 18.42 -6.85
N PHE A 54 3.76 18.66 -7.68
CA PHE A 54 4.62 19.86 -7.76
C PHE A 54 5.18 20.49 -6.47
N ALA A 55 5.95 19.77 -5.64
CA ALA A 55 6.82 20.39 -4.63
C ALA A 55 8.05 19.54 -4.24
N ARG A 56 9.20 20.20 -3.99
CA ARG A 56 10.35 19.65 -3.26
C ARG A 56 10.00 19.56 -1.77
N GLN A 57 9.92 18.34 -1.23
CA GLN A 57 9.58 18.10 0.18
C GLN A 57 10.42 16.97 0.79
N LEU A 58 10.82 17.16 2.05
CA LEU A 58 11.28 16.12 2.99
C LEU A 58 10.07 15.42 3.62
N ALA A 59 9.27 14.78 2.78
CA ALA A 59 8.28 13.76 3.12
C ALA A 59 7.88 13.07 1.81
N SER A 60 8.88 12.59 1.08
CA SER A 60 8.64 11.78 -0.11
C SER A 60 8.34 10.35 0.35
N PRO A 61 7.21 9.75 -0.06
CA PRO A 61 7.06 8.31 0.03
C PRO A 61 8.11 7.72 -0.92
N PHE A 62 9.20 7.18 -0.38
CA PHE A 62 10.28 6.60 -1.17
C PHE A 62 9.72 5.58 -2.19
N PRO A 63 10.04 5.78 -3.47
CA PRO A 63 10.85 4.78 -4.15
C PRO A 63 12.10 5.48 -4.68
N LEU A 64 13.25 5.30 -4.03
CA LEU A 64 14.52 5.49 -4.74
C LEU A 64 14.96 4.11 -5.20
N LEU A 65 14.46 3.73 -6.37
CA LEU A 65 14.97 2.61 -7.14
C LEU A 65 15.08 3.09 -8.58
N THR A 66 16.22 3.70 -8.86
CA THR A 66 16.66 4.13 -10.19
C THR A 66 17.54 3.07 -10.86
N GLU A 67 17.63 1.87 -10.28
CA GLU A 67 18.57 0.83 -10.71
C GLU A 67 17.85 -0.49 -10.98
N ASP A 68 17.99 -0.99 -12.22
CA ASP A 68 17.47 -2.28 -12.66
C ASP A 68 18.61 -3.31 -12.67
N THR A 69 18.85 -3.92 -11.52
CA THR A 69 19.86 -4.98 -11.33
C THR A 69 19.27 -6.39 -11.53
N GLY A 70 18.00 -6.51 -11.91
CA GLY A 70 17.26 -7.79 -12.00
C GLY A 70 16.78 -8.36 -10.67
N VAL A 71 17.03 -7.67 -9.55
CA VAL A 71 16.64 -8.10 -8.20
C VAL A 71 15.13 -7.81 -7.93
N PRO A 72 14.38 -8.71 -7.27
CA PRO A 72 12.97 -8.49 -6.91
C PRO A 72 12.69 -7.16 -6.18
N PHE A 73 11.57 -6.51 -6.48
CA PHE A 73 11.26 -5.16 -5.96
C PHE A 73 11.24 -5.10 -4.43
N HIS A 74 10.70 -6.14 -3.78
CA HIS A 74 10.63 -6.20 -2.32
C HIS A 74 12.00 -6.33 -1.66
N GLN A 75 12.99 -6.91 -2.32
CA GLN A 75 14.35 -7.05 -1.79
C GLN A 75 15.08 -5.70 -1.84
N LEU A 76 14.99 -5.02 -2.98
CA LEU A 76 15.58 -3.69 -3.14
C LEU A 76 14.96 -2.68 -2.18
N GLN A 77 13.65 -2.76 -1.93
CA GLN A 77 13.02 -1.95 -0.89
C GLN A 77 13.49 -2.34 0.52
N ALA A 78 13.73 -3.62 0.81
CA ALA A 78 14.23 -4.05 2.12
C ALA A 78 15.64 -3.50 2.39
N GLU A 79 16.54 -3.59 1.41
CA GLU A 79 17.91 -3.02 1.47
C GLU A 79 17.86 -1.52 1.76
N GLN A 80 17.07 -0.76 1.00
CA GLN A 80 16.88 0.67 1.21
C GLN A 80 16.39 1.03 2.63
N ILE A 81 15.53 0.19 3.22
CA ILE A 81 15.06 0.41 4.59
C ILE A 81 16.21 0.20 5.60
N GLN A 82 17.09 -0.77 5.36
CA GLN A 82 18.27 -0.98 6.20
C GLN A 82 19.24 0.20 6.09
N ASP A 83 19.58 0.62 4.87
CA ASP A 83 20.48 1.77 4.65
C ASP A 83 19.96 3.02 5.35
N PHE A 84 18.65 3.28 5.25
CA PHE A 84 18.02 4.39 5.95
C PHE A 84 18.15 4.28 7.47
N ARG A 85 17.92 3.09 8.04
CA ARG A 85 18.04 2.86 9.49
C ARG A 85 19.49 3.00 9.97
N GLU A 86 20.45 2.53 9.19
CA GLU A 86 21.88 2.68 9.47
C GLU A 86 22.29 4.16 9.45
N ALA A 87 21.93 4.89 8.39
CA ALA A 87 22.19 6.32 8.27
C ALA A 87 21.53 7.12 9.41
N TRP A 88 20.30 6.76 9.78
CA TRP A 88 19.59 7.38 10.90
C TRP A 88 20.30 7.16 12.25
N SER A 89 20.79 5.94 12.50
CA SER A 89 21.58 5.64 13.69
C SER A 89 22.90 6.42 13.70
N ALA A 90 23.62 6.44 12.57
CA ALA A 90 24.88 7.16 12.41
C ALA A 90 24.74 8.68 12.60
N ALA A 91 23.59 9.26 12.24
CA ALA A 91 23.26 10.66 12.49
C ALA A 91 23.01 11.00 13.97
N GLY A 92 23.03 10.01 14.88
CA GLY A 92 22.93 10.22 16.33
C GLY A 92 21.50 10.43 16.84
N HIS A 93 20.48 10.03 16.07
CA HIS A 93 19.08 10.14 16.50
C HIS A 93 18.78 9.20 17.69
N ARG A 94 18.09 9.73 18.72
CA ARG A 94 17.82 9.01 19.98
C ARG A 94 16.67 7.99 19.95
N HIS A 95 16.01 7.84 18.81
CA HIS A 95 14.81 7.01 18.66
C HIS A 95 14.91 6.21 17.37
N GLN A 96 14.22 5.09 17.29
CA GLN A 96 14.18 4.30 16.06
C GLN A 96 13.21 4.95 15.06
N PRO A 97 13.58 5.02 13.78
CA PRO A 97 12.67 5.53 12.77
C PRO A 97 11.61 4.47 12.48
N ARG A 98 10.38 4.92 12.23
CA ARG A 98 9.30 4.04 11.76
C ARG A 98 9.19 4.11 10.26
N VAL A 99 9.08 2.95 9.64
CA VAL A 99 9.01 2.82 8.18
C VAL A 99 7.70 2.16 7.79
N SER A 100 7.05 2.72 6.77
CA SER A 100 5.86 2.15 6.16
C SER A 100 6.14 1.73 4.72
N VAL A 101 5.63 0.57 4.32
CA VAL A 101 5.60 0.15 2.91
C VAL A 101 4.16 0.05 2.43
N SER A 102 3.93 0.39 1.17
CA SER A 102 2.62 0.25 0.55
C SER A 102 2.58 -0.92 -0.43
N ARG A 103 1.46 -1.64 -0.46
CA ARG A 103 1.16 -2.71 -1.43
C ARG A 103 -0.28 -2.56 -1.92
N SER A 104 -0.51 -2.88 -3.20
CA SER A 104 -1.86 -3.10 -3.70
C SER A 104 -2.25 -4.53 -3.35
N ILE A 105 -3.20 -4.71 -2.41
CA ILE A 105 -3.60 -6.03 -1.90
C ILE A 105 -5.12 -6.17 -2.02
N PHE A 106 -5.57 -7.24 -2.70
CA PHE A 106 -6.98 -7.50 -2.97
C PHE A 106 -7.36 -8.95 -2.60
N PRO A 107 -7.88 -9.17 -1.37
CA PRO A 107 -8.48 -10.44 -0.99
C PRO A 107 -9.71 -10.74 -1.84
N LEU A 108 -9.69 -11.87 -2.56
CA LEU A 108 -10.77 -12.26 -3.47
C LEU A 108 -11.82 -13.13 -2.76
N VAL A 109 -12.60 -12.55 -1.86
CA VAL A 109 -13.54 -13.31 -1.02
C VAL A 109 -14.93 -13.49 -1.66
N SER A 110 -15.29 -12.64 -2.62
CA SER A 110 -16.59 -12.66 -3.30
C SER A 110 -16.45 -12.82 -4.82
N THR A 111 -17.55 -13.12 -5.48
CA THR A 111 -17.62 -13.16 -6.95
C THR A 111 -17.32 -11.78 -7.56
N PHE A 112 -17.72 -10.70 -6.89
CA PHE A 112 -17.48 -9.34 -7.35
C PHE A 112 -16.00 -8.97 -7.29
N ASP A 113 -15.29 -9.37 -6.22
CA ASP A 113 -13.83 -9.15 -6.12
C ASP A 113 -13.10 -9.84 -7.27
N ARG A 114 -13.49 -11.09 -7.59
CA ARG A 114 -12.91 -11.87 -8.71
C ARG A 114 -13.19 -11.22 -10.05
N GLN A 115 -14.37 -10.61 -10.22
CA GLN A 115 -14.71 -9.89 -11.44
C GLN A 115 -13.82 -8.65 -11.63
N LEU A 116 -13.55 -7.91 -10.55
CA LEU A 116 -12.76 -6.69 -10.60
C LEU A 116 -11.25 -6.95 -10.67
N PHE A 117 -10.74 -7.89 -9.88
CA PHE A 117 -9.30 -8.08 -9.65
C PHE A 117 -8.79 -9.49 -9.98
N GLY A 118 -9.63 -10.39 -10.49
CA GLY A 118 -9.21 -11.76 -10.82
C GLY A 118 -8.08 -11.84 -11.83
N ARG A 119 -7.96 -10.85 -12.73
CA ARG A 119 -6.85 -10.75 -13.70
C ARG A 119 -5.53 -10.35 -13.04
N GLU A 120 -5.59 -9.63 -11.92
CA GLU A 120 -4.40 -9.20 -11.17
C GLU A 120 -3.70 -10.37 -10.45
N LYS A 121 -4.30 -11.57 -10.40
CA LYS A 121 -3.62 -12.79 -9.88
C LYS A 121 -2.32 -13.08 -10.62
N ALA A 122 -2.23 -12.67 -11.89
CA ALA A 122 -1.06 -12.86 -12.76
C ALA A 122 -0.09 -11.66 -12.75
N SER A 123 -0.30 -10.67 -11.87
CA SER A 123 0.53 -9.47 -11.79
C SER A 123 1.97 -9.81 -11.37
N THR A 124 2.94 -9.24 -12.09
CA THR A 124 4.38 -9.34 -11.80
C THR A 124 4.98 -7.96 -11.57
N ASP A 125 6.18 -7.89 -11.01
CA ASP A 125 6.90 -6.62 -10.91
C ASP A 125 7.07 -6.02 -12.31
N GLN A 126 6.90 -4.71 -12.42
CA GLN A 126 6.89 -4.00 -13.69
C GLN A 126 8.00 -2.96 -13.71
N VAL A 127 8.60 -2.77 -14.88
CA VAL A 127 9.46 -1.62 -15.16
C VAL A 127 8.64 -0.61 -15.95
N GLY A 128 8.46 0.58 -15.37
CA GLY A 128 7.86 1.73 -16.03
C GLY A 128 8.89 2.85 -16.23
N HIS A 129 8.45 3.97 -16.79
CA HIS A 129 9.27 5.17 -16.93
C HIS A 129 8.61 6.33 -16.18
N LEU A 130 9.39 7.00 -15.33
CA LEU A 130 9.07 8.28 -14.72
C LEU A 130 9.87 9.37 -15.45
N GLU A 131 9.54 10.65 -15.22
CA GLU A 131 10.31 11.78 -15.78
C GLU A 131 11.82 11.70 -15.46
N GLU A 132 12.17 11.06 -14.35
CA GLU A 132 13.54 10.96 -13.82
C GLU A 132 14.29 9.69 -14.30
N GLY A 133 13.64 8.82 -15.09
CA GLY A 133 14.26 7.59 -15.61
C GLY A 133 13.38 6.33 -15.43
N PRO A 134 13.93 5.14 -15.73
CA PRO A 134 13.24 3.88 -15.48
C PRO A 134 12.96 3.70 -13.99
N ALA A 135 11.77 3.20 -13.66
CA ALA A 135 11.34 2.98 -12.28
C ALA A 135 10.67 1.61 -12.16
N ARG A 136 10.96 0.92 -11.06
CA ARG A 136 10.34 -0.38 -10.75
C ARG A 136 9.10 -0.20 -9.89
N PHE A 137 8.03 -0.86 -10.29
CA PHE A 137 6.75 -0.90 -9.58
C PHE A 137 6.49 -2.31 -9.10
N GLY A 138 6.16 -2.45 -7.82
CA GLY A 138 5.77 -3.73 -7.25
C GLY A 138 4.48 -4.25 -7.87
N LYS A 139 4.39 -5.58 -7.98
CA LYS A 139 3.17 -6.28 -8.42
C LYS A 139 1.94 -5.99 -7.54
N THR A 140 0.77 -6.26 -8.10
CA THR A 140 -0.48 -6.37 -7.35
C THR A 140 -0.56 -7.74 -6.67
N TYR A 141 -0.93 -7.76 -5.38
CA TYR A 141 -1.23 -8.97 -4.64
C TYR A 141 -2.75 -9.21 -4.68
N ALA A 142 -3.23 -9.98 -5.67
CA ALA A 142 -4.62 -10.45 -5.70
C ALA A 142 -4.67 -11.97 -5.59
N GLY A 143 -5.59 -12.50 -4.79
CA GLY A 143 -5.71 -13.93 -4.55
C GLY A 143 -6.65 -14.30 -3.43
N GLU A 144 -6.78 -15.61 -3.18
CA GLU A 144 -7.45 -16.09 -1.98
C GLU A 144 -6.67 -15.65 -0.72
N PRO A 145 -7.32 -15.45 0.43
CA PRO A 145 -6.64 -14.97 1.63
C PRO A 145 -5.40 -15.78 2.04
N ASP A 146 -5.46 -17.10 1.99
CA ASP A 146 -4.32 -17.96 2.36
C ASP A 146 -3.13 -17.78 1.39
N GLU A 147 -3.41 -17.67 0.08
CA GLU A 147 -2.38 -17.38 -0.93
C GLU A 147 -1.74 -16.00 -0.68
N LEU A 148 -2.54 -15.02 -0.25
CA LEU A 148 -2.05 -13.68 0.07
C LEU A 148 -1.15 -13.68 1.30
N VAL A 149 -1.52 -14.41 2.35
CA VAL A 149 -0.70 -14.56 3.56
C VAL A 149 0.67 -15.13 3.20
N GLU A 150 0.72 -16.23 2.44
CA GLU A 150 1.97 -16.86 2.02
C GLU A 150 2.84 -15.89 1.20
N LYS A 151 2.25 -15.23 0.20
CA LYS A 151 2.97 -14.29 -0.66
C LYS A 151 3.49 -13.07 0.10
N LEU A 152 2.70 -12.53 1.04
CA LEU A 152 3.08 -11.36 1.83
C LEU A 152 4.08 -11.71 2.93
N ALA A 153 4.04 -12.93 3.47
CA ALA A 153 5.07 -13.43 4.39
C ALA A 153 6.45 -13.56 3.71
N GLY A 154 6.46 -13.86 2.41
CA GLY A 154 7.69 -13.87 1.58
C GLY A 154 8.17 -12.50 1.11
N ASP A 155 7.41 -11.42 1.32
CA ASP A 155 7.81 -10.07 0.90
C ASP A 155 8.75 -9.44 1.95
N GLU A 156 10.04 -9.41 1.64
CA GLU A 156 11.09 -8.92 2.56
C GLU A 156 10.90 -7.47 3.01
N ALA A 157 10.38 -6.60 2.16
CA ALA A 157 10.09 -5.22 2.52
C ALA A 157 8.87 -5.14 3.45
N VAL A 158 7.84 -5.95 3.21
CA VAL A 158 6.75 -6.13 4.18
C VAL A 158 7.31 -6.62 5.50
N ALA A 159 8.16 -7.66 5.52
CA ALA A 159 8.77 -8.18 6.75
C ALA A 159 9.62 -7.13 7.50
N THR A 160 10.33 -6.27 6.77
CA THR A 160 11.26 -5.26 7.33
C THR A 160 10.57 -4.00 7.87
N ALA A 161 9.45 -3.59 7.26
CA ALA A 161 8.74 -2.37 7.60
C ALA A 161 7.97 -2.46 8.94
N ASP A 162 7.70 -1.33 9.58
CA ASP A 162 6.89 -1.28 10.80
C ASP A 162 5.38 -1.26 10.51
N THR A 163 5.00 -0.74 9.35
CA THR A 163 3.60 -0.57 8.94
C THR A 163 3.39 -1.01 7.49
N LEU A 164 2.38 -1.84 7.27
CA LEU A 164 1.89 -2.18 5.95
C LEU A 164 0.70 -1.27 5.61
N LEU A 165 0.84 -0.52 4.52
CA LEU A 165 -0.22 0.29 3.96
C LEU A 165 -0.83 -0.40 2.74
N ILE A 166 -2.15 -0.48 2.71
CA ILE A 166 -2.89 -1.03 1.58
C ILE A 166 -3.28 0.11 0.67
N THR A 167 -2.83 0.05 -0.58
CA THR A 167 -3.29 1.01 -1.58
C THR A 167 -4.75 0.71 -1.93
N VAL A 168 -5.63 1.69 -1.72
CA VAL A 168 -7.07 1.55 -1.99
C VAL A 168 -7.46 2.20 -3.33
N PRO A 169 -8.25 1.53 -4.19
CA PRO A 169 -8.79 2.09 -5.42
C PRO A 169 -9.95 3.03 -5.10
N ASN A 170 -9.62 4.23 -4.63
CA ASN A 170 -10.57 5.21 -4.09
C ASN A 170 -11.72 5.55 -5.05
N GLN A 171 -11.52 5.43 -6.37
CA GLN A 171 -12.55 5.63 -7.39
C GLN A 171 -13.73 4.64 -7.32
N LEU A 172 -13.56 3.51 -6.62
CA LEU A 172 -14.61 2.51 -6.38
C LEU A 172 -15.53 2.87 -5.19
N GLY A 173 -15.32 4.02 -4.55
CA GLY A 173 -16.17 4.54 -3.48
C GLY A 173 -15.89 3.95 -2.10
N VAL A 174 -16.46 4.57 -1.07
CA VAL A 174 -16.19 4.25 0.34
C VAL A 174 -16.55 2.79 0.66
N ASP A 175 -17.76 2.35 0.31
CA ASP A 175 -18.27 1.02 0.68
C ASP A 175 -17.36 -0.12 0.19
N TYR A 176 -16.93 -0.06 -1.07
CA TYR A 176 -16.09 -1.12 -1.61
C TYR A 176 -14.66 -1.07 -1.06
N ASN A 177 -14.13 0.14 -0.79
CA ASN A 177 -12.82 0.27 -0.16
C ASN A 177 -12.86 -0.19 1.32
N ALA A 178 -13.95 0.06 2.05
CA ALA A 178 -14.19 -0.47 3.38
C ALA A 178 -14.27 -2.01 3.35
N HIS A 179 -14.97 -2.60 2.36
CA HIS A 179 -15.00 -4.05 2.14
C HIS A 179 -13.61 -4.64 1.89
N ILE A 180 -12.75 -3.99 1.09
CA ILE A 180 -11.36 -4.45 0.90
C ILE A 180 -10.60 -4.44 2.23
N ILE A 181 -10.70 -3.35 2.98
CA ILE A 181 -10.03 -3.20 4.28
C ILE A 181 -10.52 -4.27 5.24
N GLU A 182 -11.84 -4.41 5.43
CA GLU A 182 -12.44 -5.42 6.31
C GLU A 182 -11.92 -6.82 6.00
N ASN A 183 -11.96 -7.24 4.74
CA ASN A 183 -11.54 -8.57 4.35
C ASN A 183 -10.04 -8.80 4.56
N LEU A 184 -9.21 -7.78 4.36
CA LEU A 184 -7.80 -7.90 4.69
C LEU A 184 -7.61 -8.05 6.20
N LEU A 185 -8.22 -7.18 7.00
CA LEU A 185 -8.07 -7.22 8.46
C LEU A 185 -8.59 -8.53 9.04
N ARG A 186 -9.65 -9.08 8.46
CA ARG A 186 -10.29 -10.33 8.91
C ARG A 186 -9.53 -11.57 8.48
N HIS A 187 -9.06 -11.63 7.23
CA HIS A 187 -8.61 -12.89 6.63
C HIS A 187 -7.10 -12.95 6.38
N VAL A 188 -6.42 -11.83 6.18
CA VAL A 188 -4.99 -11.81 5.82
C VAL A 188 -4.13 -11.34 6.99
N ALA A 189 -4.57 -10.29 7.68
CA ALA A 189 -3.82 -9.69 8.77
C ALA A 189 -3.43 -10.65 9.92
N PRO A 190 -4.27 -11.61 10.36
CA PRO A 190 -3.88 -12.56 11.40
C PRO A 190 -2.66 -13.40 10.99
N GLY A 191 -2.56 -13.78 9.71
CA GLY A 191 -1.42 -14.53 9.17
C GLY A 191 -0.12 -13.73 9.11
N LEU A 192 -0.17 -12.41 9.27
CA LEU A 192 1.00 -11.52 9.25
C LEU A 192 1.48 -11.10 10.66
N GLY A 193 0.86 -11.63 11.73
CA GLY A 193 1.23 -11.28 13.11
C GLY A 193 0.81 -9.86 13.49
N ARG A 194 -0.41 -9.47 13.11
CA ARG A 194 -1.01 -8.19 13.49
C ARG A 194 -1.24 -8.11 15.01
N ARG A 195 -1.18 -6.88 15.53
CA ARG A 195 -1.49 -6.53 16.91
C ARG A 195 -2.93 -6.89 17.32
#